data_AF-X5CMR3-F1
#
_entry.id   AF-X5CMR3-F1
#
_cell.length_a   1.000
_cell.length_b   1.000
_cell.length_c   1.000
_cell.angle_alpha   90.00
_cell.angle_beta   90.00
_cell.angle_gamma   90.00
#
_symmetry.space_group_name_H-M   'P 1'
#
loop_
_entity.id
_entity.type
_entity.pdbx_description
1 polymer ?
#
loop_
_entity_poly.entity_id
_entity_poly.type
_entity_poly.pdbx_seq_one_letter_code
_entity_poly.pdbx_strand_id
1 'polypeptide(L)'
;ASVIPEGQFIDNKKASEKLLGSIDVVHTQYKFGHTKVFFKSGLLGQLEEMRDEKLDAQVTMTHALCRGYVLKKEFANMMDRRESIFSIQLNIRSFMNVKNWPWLKLYFKIKPLLESDEPDKELQNMNENYEKMQSQLATDLAKKKDLQDKMVSLLQEKNDLQLQGASETENLSDADERCEGLNKSKIPLEGELTETAERLEDEEEINAELSAKKRKLEDECSEL
;
A
#
# COMPACT_ATOMS: atom_id res chain seq x y z
N ALA A 1 -5.64 8.84 -32.15
CA ALA A 1 -6.92 8.82 -31.41
C ALA A 1 -6.81 7.79 -30.30
N SER A 2 -7.30 8.09 -29.09
CA SER A 2 -7.22 7.14 -27.97
C SER A 2 -8.03 5.88 -28.29
N VAL A 3 -7.43 4.72 -28.10
CA VAL A 3 -8.05 3.39 -28.33
C VAL A 3 -9.19 3.14 -27.36
N ILE A 4 -9.12 3.77 -26.19
CA ILE A 4 -10.18 3.81 -25.18
C ILE A 4 -10.76 5.25 -25.16
N PRO A 5 -12.05 5.45 -25.46
CA PRO A 5 -12.69 6.76 -25.36
C PRO A 5 -12.64 7.28 -23.92
N GLU A 6 -12.25 8.53 -23.72
CA GLU A 6 -12.27 9.15 -22.39
C GLU A 6 -13.71 9.32 -21.88
N GLY A 7 -13.93 9.00 -20.59
CA GLY A 7 -15.22 9.19 -19.92
C GLY A 7 -16.29 8.12 -20.17
N GLN A 8 -16.02 7.10 -21.00
CA GLN A 8 -16.93 5.96 -21.19
C GLN A 8 -16.49 4.76 -20.35
N PHE A 9 -17.42 4.19 -19.59
CA PHE A 9 -17.18 2.94 -18.89
C PHE A 9 -17.12 1.78 -19.91
N ILE A 10 -16.02 1.05 -19.88
CA ILE A 10 -15.79 -0.16 -20.69
C ILE A 10 -15.38 -1.30 -19.77
N ASP A 11 -15.83 -2.51 -20.08
CA ASP A 11 -15.40 -3.71 -19.37
C ASP A 11 -13.87 -3.88 -19.46
N ASN A 12 -13.23 -4.21 -18.34
CA ASN A 12 -11.76 -4.28 -18.21
C ASN A 12 -11.12 -5.27 -19.19
N LYS A 13 -11.78 -6.40 -19.47
CA LYS A 13 -11.28 -7.40 -20.42
C LYS A 13 -11.37 -6.85 -21.84
N LYS A 14 -12.52 -6.27 -22.22
CA LYS A 14 -12.68 -5.62 -23.52
C LYS A 14 -11.71 -4.44 -23.73
N ALA A 15 -11.43 -3.68 -22.68
CA ALA A 15 -10.46 -2.59 -22.72
C ALA A 15 -9.04 -3.13 -23.00
N SER A 16 -8.64 -4.19 -22.30
CA SER A 16 -7.34 -4.84 -22.47
C SER A 16 -7.18 -5.48 -23.85
N GLU A 17 -8.25 -6.09 -24.39
CA GLU A 17 -8.31 -6.63 -25.75
C GLU A 17 -8.12 -5.53 -26.80
N LYS A 18 -8.81 -4.39 -26.66
CA LYS A 18 -8.64 -3.25 -27.56
C LYS A 18 -7.23 -2.66 -27.48
N LEU A 19 -6.67 -2.50 -26.28
CA LEU A 19 -5.33 -1.94 -26.09
C LEU A 19 -4.26 -2.84 -26.72
N LEU A 20 -4.21 -4.12 -26.37
CA LEU A 20 -3.22 -5.04 -26.94
C LEU A 20 -3.42 -5.24 -28.45
N GLY A 21 -4.66 -5.20 -28.95
CA GLY A 21 -4.94 -5.27 -30.39
C GLY A 21 -4.56 -4.01 -31.17
N SER A 22 -4.37 -2.87 -30.49
CA SER A 22 -3.93 -1.60 -31.11
C SER A 22 -2.42 -1.44 -31.19
N ILE A 23 -1.69 -2.27 -30.45
CA ILE A 23 -0.23 -2.32 -30.46
C ILE A 23 0.17 -3.37 -31.50
N ASP A 24 1.25 -3.12 -32.23
CA ASP A 24 1.75 -4.04 -33.25
C ASP A 24 2.41 -5.28 -32.60
N VAL A 25 1.58 -6.19 -32.08
CA VAL A 25 2.00 -7.39 -31.37
C VAL A 25 1.32 -8.61 -31.97
N VAL A 26 2.09 -9.69 -32.15
CA VAL A 26 1.55 -10.94 -32.67
C VAL A 26 0.57 -11.57 -31.68
N HIS A 27 -0.68 -11.78 -32.11
CA HIS A 27 -1.77 -12.25 -31.25
C HIS A 27 -1.59 -13.68 -30.70
N THR A 28 -0.64 -14.45 -31.22
CA THR A 28 -0.28 -15.78 -30.72
C THR A 28 0.70 -15.75 -29.53
N GLN A 29 1.22 -14.56 -29.20
CA GLN A 29 2.18 -14.34 -28.13
C GLN A 29 1.53 -14.03 -26.78
N TYR A 30 0.21 -13.81 -26.75
CA TYR A 30 -0.53 -13.59 -25.51
C TYR A 30 -1.89 -14.27 -25.49
N LYS A 31 -2.45 -14.46 -24.29
CA LYS A 31 -3.81 -14.98 -24.07
C LYS A 31 -4.48 -14.28 -22.88
N PHE A 32 -5.76 -13.97 -23.02
CA PHE A 32 -6.57 -13.41 -21.94
C PHE A 32 -7.20 -14.52 -21.09
N GLY A 33 -6.91 -14.52 -19.79
CA GLY A 33 -7.69 -15.24 -18.78
C GLY A 33 -8.83 -14.36 -18.22
N HIS A 34 -9.50 -14.84 -17.17
CA HIS A 34 -10.57 -14.08 -16.51
C HIS A 34 -10.05 -12.87 -15.73
N THR A 35 -8.90 -13.02 -15.07
CA THR A 35 -8.31 -11.98 -14.20
C THR A 35 -6.93 -11.52 -14.65
N LYS A 36 -6.28 -12.26 -15.56
CA LYS A 36 -4.88 -12.06 -15.94
C LYS A 36 -4.67 -12.20 -17.44
N VAL A 37 -3.63 -11.55 -17.96
CA VAL A 37 -3.12 -11.75 -19.32
C VAL A 37 -1.84 -12.58 -19.21
N PHE A 38 -1.74 -13.64 -20.02
CA PHE A 38 -0.57 -14.50 -20.09
C PHE A 38 0.24 -14.15 -21.34
N PHE A 39 1.53 -13.91 -21.16
CA PHE A 39 2.47 -13.61 -22.24
C PHE A 39 3.42 -14.78 -22.43
N LYS A 40 3.80 -15.07 -23.68
CA LYS A 40 4.95 -15.93 -23.96
C LYS A 40 6.25 -15.20 -23.57
N SER A 41 7.30 -15.99 -23.37
CA SER A 41 8.64 -15.46 -23.05
C SER A 41 9.08 -14.40 -24.06
N GLY A 42 9.71 -13.33 -23.58
CA GLY A 42 10.21 -12.23 -24.40
C GLY A 42 9.19 -11.13 -24.72
N LEU A 43 7.89 -11.44 -24.81
CA LEU A 43 6.91 -10.42 -25.19
C LEU A 43 6.76 -9.32 -24.11
N LEU A 44 6.77 -9.68 -22.83
CA LEU A 44 6.66 -8.68 -21.77
C LEU A 44 7.83 -7.69 -21.80
N GLY A 45 9.06 -8.17 -22.03
CA GLY A 45 10.23 -7.32 -22.17
C GLY A 45 10.13 -6.36 -23.36
N GLN A 46 9.63 -6.83 -24.51
CA GLN A 46 9.38 -5.96 -25.67
C GLN A 46 8.35 -4.87 -25.35
N LEU A 47 7.26 -5.20 -24.65
CA LEU A 47 6.27 -4.21 -24.22
C LEU A 47 6.85 -3.20 -23.23
N GLU A 48 7.76 -3.61 -22.36
CA GLU A 48 8.49 -2.73 -21.45
C GLU A 48 9.45 -1.80 -22.20
N GLU A 49 10.20 -2.31 -23.17
CA GLU A 49 11.06 -1.49 -24.03
C GLU A 49 10.26 -0.42 -24.79
N MET A 50 9.15 -0.81 -25.42
CA MET A 50 8.24 0.13 -26.11
C MET A 50 7.69 1.20 -25.17
N ARG A 51 7.38 0.83 -23.91
CA ARG A 51 6.94 1.77 -22.89
C ARG A 51 8.08 2.72 -22.53
N ASP A 52 9.28 2.21 -22.30
CA ASP A 52 10.42 2.97 -21.84
C ASP A 52 10.88 4.00 -22.89
N GLU A 53 10.82 3.67 -24.18
CA GLU A 53 11.03 4.65 -25.27
C GLU A 53 10.06 5.84 -25.20
N LYS A 54 8.79 5.59 -24.87
CA LYS A 54 7.80 6.67 -24.71
C LYS A 54 8.00 7.44 -23.42
N LEU A 55 8.35 6.74 -22.34
CA LEU A 55 8.63 7.36 -21.05
C LEU A 55 9.86 8.26 -21.11
N ASP A 56 10.92 7.87 -21.83
CA ASP A 56 12.15 8.66 -21.94
C ASP A 56 11.87 10.08 -22.46
N ALA A 57 11.06 10.21 -23.52
CA ALA A 57 10.66 11.51 -24.05
C ALA A 57 9.85 12.35 -23.05
N GLN A 58 8.88 11.74 -22.36
CA GLN A 58 8.01 12.42 -21.39
C GLN A 58 8.78 12.84 -20.13
N VAL A 59 9.63 11.94 -19.62
CA VAL A 59 10.49 12.17 -18.45
C VAL A 59 11.52 13.25 -18.76
N THR A 60 12.11 13.23 -19.95
CA THR A 60 13.05 14.27 -20.39
C THR A 60 12.38 15.65 -20.43
N MET A 61 11.17 15.75 -20.97
CA MET A 61 10.41 17.01 -20.98
C MET A 61 10.09 17.50 -19.57
N THR A 62 9.65 16.58 -18.69
CA THR A 62 9.37 16.88 -17.29
C THR A 62 10.62 17.37 -16.57
N HIS A 63 11.76 16.69 -16.76
CA HIS A 63 13.05 17.11 -16.20
C HIS A 63 13.49 18.48 -16.71
N ALA A 64 13.30 18.76 -18.01
CA ALA A 64 13.64 20.06 -18.59
C ALA A 64 12.80 21.19 -17.95
N LEU A 65 11.51 20.95 -17.70
CA LEU A 65 10.63 21.91 -17.01
C LEU A 65 11.07 22.13 -15.56
N CYS A 66 11.34 21.06 -14.81
CA CYS A 66 11.81 21.16 -13.42
C CYS A 66 13.14 21.91 -13.31
N ARG A 67 14.12 21.58 -14.16
CA ARG A 67 15.40 22.28 -14.23
C ARG A 67 15.22 23.74 -14.62
N GLY A 68 14.37 24.02 -15.61
CA GLY A 68 14.04 25.37 -16.03
C GLY A 68 13.40 26.20 -14.91
N TYR A 69 12.50 25.62 -14.12
CA TYR A 69 11.88 26.27 -12.97
C TYR A 69 12.90 26.65 -11.90
N VAL A 70 13.77 25.71 -11.52
CA VAL A 70 14.84 25.96 -10.54
C VAL A 70 15.78 27.06 -11.02
N LEU A 71 16.27 26.97 -12.26
CA LEU A 71 17.20 27.94 -12.82
C LEU A 71 16.58 29.34 -12.95
N LYS A 72 15.30 29.45 -13.32
CA LYS A 72 14.60 30.75 -13.37
C LYS A 72 14.49 31.39 -11.99
N LYS A 73 14.20 30.59 -10.95
CA LYS A 73 14.16 31.07 -9.56
C LYS A 73 15.53 31.53 -9.08
N GLU A 74 16.58 30.78 -9.38
CA GLU A 74 17.96 31.18 -9.07
C GLU A 74 18.37 32.44 -9.83
N PHE A 75 18.02 32.56 -11.10
CA PHE A 75 18.31 33.73 -11.92
C PHE A 75 17.63 34.99 -11.39
N ALA A 76 16.36 34.90 -10.97
CA ALA A 76 15.65 36.00 -10.32
C ALA A 76 16.42 36.48 -9.07
N ASN A 77 16.79 35.56 -8.18
CA ASN A 77 17.59 35.88 -7.00
C ASN A 77 18.95 36.52 -7.36
N MET A 78 19.58 36.10 -8.46
CA MET A 78 20.83 36.69 -8.94
C MET A 78 20.64 38.13 -9.45
N MET A 79 19.54 38.40 -10.16
CA MET A 79 19.19 39.75 -10.62
C MET A 79 18.89 40.67 -9.43
N ASP A 80 18.10 40.21 -8.46
CA ASP A 80 17.78 40.96 -7.25
C ASP A 80 19.06 41.31 -6.47
N ARG A 81 20.00 40.36 -6.36
CA ARG A 81 21.32 40.59 -5.74
C ARG A 81 22.12 41.64 -6.50
N ARG A 82 22.14 41.58 -7.83
CA ARG A 82 22.86 42.55 -8.67
C ARG A 82 22.30 43.96 -8.46
N GLU A 83 20.98 44.12 -8.50
CA GLU A 83 20.32 45.41 -8.25
C GLU A 83 20.60 45.91 -6.83
N SER A 84 20.46 45.04 -5.83
CA SER A 84 20.76 45.34 -4.43
C SER A 84 22.19 45.85 -4.24
N ILE A 85 23.18 45.26 -4.93
CA ILE A 85 24.57 45.72 -4.90
C ILE A 85 24.68 47.17 -5.41
N PHE A 86 24.07 47.49 -6.56
CA PHE A 86 24.08 48.86 -7.09
C PHE A 86 23.42 49.84 -6.13
N SER A 87 22.24 49.50 -5.60
CA SER A 87 21.51 50.31 -4.64
C SER A 87 22.34 50.57 -3.38
N ILE A 88 22.95 49.54 -2.79
CA ILE A 88 23.81 49.69 -1.60
C ILE A 88 25.01 50.59 -1.91
N GLN A 89 25.71 50.35 -3.01
CA GLN A 89 26.88 51.14 -3.38
C GLN A 89 26.54 52.62 -3.63
N LEU A 90 25.45 52.90 -4.34
CA LEU A 90 24.98 54.27 -4.60
C LEU A 90 24.57 54.96 -3.30
N ASN A 91 23.81 54.29 -2.44
CA ASN A 91 23.39 54.83 -1.15
C ASN A 91 24.58 55.12 -0.23
N ILE A 92 25.57 54.23 -0.16
CA ILE A 92 26.79 54.47 0.64
C ILE A 92 27.55 55.69 0.12
N ARG A 93 27.76 55.81 -1.21
CA ARG A 93 28.43 56.98 -1.80
C ARG A 93 27.67 58.28 -1.53
N SER A 94 26.35 58.26 -1.74
CA SER A 94 25.47 59.41 -1.46
C SER A 94 25.55 59.81 0.01
N PHE A 95 25.39 58.85 0.93
CA PHE A 95 25.49 59.07 2.37
C PHE A 95 26.84 59.65 2.77
N MET A 96 27.94 59.13 2.22
CA MET A 96 29.29 59.67 2.50
C MET A 96 29.45 61.13 2.09
N ASN A 97 28.75 61.59 1.05
CA ASN A 97 28.74 63.00 0.63
C ASN A 97 27.92 63.88 1.58
N VAL A 98 26.80 63.38 2.11
CA VAL A 98 25.87 64.18 2.94
C VAL A 98 26.04 64.00 4.45
N LYS A 99 26.77 62.99 4.93
CA LYS A 99 26.84 62.63 6.36
C LYS A 99 27.29 63.77 7.29
N ASN A 100 28.12 64.69 6.77
CA ASN A 100 28.64 65.82 7.54
C ASN A 100 27.76 67.08 7.39
N TRP A 101 26.77 67.07 6.51
CA TRP A 101 25.94 68.22 6.19
C TRP A 101 25.03 68.59 7.39
N PRO A 102 25.04 69.85 7.87
CA PRO A 102 24.27 70.26 9.06
C PRO A 102 22.77 70.00 8.93
N TRP A 103 22.19 70.17 7.74
CA TRP A 103 20.76 69.92 7.49
C TRP A 103 20.36 68.45 7.66
N LEU A 104 21.23 67.51 7.29
CA LEU A 104 20.97 66.08 7.52
C LEU A 104 21.00 65.74 9.02
N LYS A 105 21.92 66.35 9.78
CA LYS A 105 21.98 66.20 11.24
C LYS A 105 20.73 66.77 11.92
N LEU A 106 20.22 67.90 11.44
CA LEU A 106 18.96 68.48 11.92
C LEU A 106 17.78 67.55 11.61
N TYR A 107 17.69 67.03 10.39
CA TYR A 107 16.66 66.07 9.99
C TYR A 107 16.62 64.83 10.90
N PHE A 108 17.77 64.21 11.19
CA PHE A 108 17.81 63.05 12.10
C PHE A 108 17.38 63.36 13.55
N LYS A 109 17.50 64.62 14.01
CA LYS A 109 16.98 65.03 15.32
C LYS A 109 15.47 65.25 15.30
N ILE A 110 14.92 65.73 14.18
CA ILE A 110 13.49 66.05 14.05
C ILE A 110 12.69 64.79 13.68
N LYS A 111 13.20 63.91 12.82
CA LYS A 111 12.48 62.74 12.28
C LYS A 111 11.85 61.85 13.38
N PRO A 112 12.52 61.48 14.47
CA PRO A 112 11.92 60.66 15.53
C PRO A 112 10.82 61.37 16.33
N LEU A 113 10.75 62.70 16.25
CA LEU A 113 9.71 63.52 16.89
C LEU A 113 8.48 63.69 15.99
N LEU A 114 8.54 63.21 14.74
CA LEU A 114 7.41 63.16 13.83
C LEU A 114 6.66 61.85 14.07
N GLU A 115 5.35 61.94 14.16
CA GLU A 115 4.46 60.79 14.21
C GLU A 115 4.57 60.01 12.89
N SER A 116 4.79 58.70 12.97
CA SER A 116 4.92 57.81 11.81
C SER A 116 3.90 56.67 11.91
N ASP A 117 3.34 56.24 10.79
CA ASP A 117 2.41 55.10 10.71
C ASP A 117 3.12 53.72 10.78
N GLU A 118 4.43 53.71 10.98
CA GLU A 118 5.29 52.50 11.00
C GLU A 118 4.92 51.51 12.13
N PRO A 119 4.74 51.93 13.40
CA PRO A 119 4.25 51.06 14.47
C PRO A 119 2.86 50.47 14.18
N ASP A 120 1.96 51.22 13.53
CA ASP A 120 0.61 50.73 13.21
C ASP A 120 0.64 49.63 12.15
N LYS A 121 1.52 49.77 11.14
CA LYS A 121 1.74 48.72 10.13
C LYS A 121 2.40 47.48 10.73
N GLU A 122 3.36 47.65 11.64
CA GLU A 122 3.97 46.52 12.35
C GLU A 122 2.95 45.79 13.23
N LEU A 123 2.09 46.53 13.94
CA LEU A 123 1.01 45.97 14.74
C LEU A 123 0.00 45.21 13.88
N GLN A 124 -0.37 45.75 12.72
CA GLN A 124 -1.25 45.07 11.77
C GLN A 124 -0.63 43.74 11.27
N ASN A 125 0.63 43.76 10.83
CA ASN A 125 1.33 42.55 10.39
C ASN A 125 1.46 41.52 11.52
N MET A 126 1.70 41.98 12.76
CA MET A 126 1.77 41.09 13.92
C MET A 126 0.41 40.44 14.19
N ASN A 127 -0.69 41.20 14.13
CA ASN A 127 -2.04 40.68 14.31
C ASN A 127 -2.41 39.66 13.23
N GLU A 128 -2.14 39.94 11.96
CA GLU A 128 -2.40 39.00 10.86
C GLU A 128 -1.61 37.68 11.04
N ASN A 129 -0.34 37.77 11.45
CA ASN A 129 0.46 36.58 11.75
C ASN A 129 -0.06 35.81 12.96
N TYR A 130 -0.50 36.53 14.00
CA TYR A 130 -1.08 35.93 15.20
C TYR A 130 -2.37 35.16 14.87
N GLU A 131 -3.29 35.76 14.11
CA GLU A 131 -4.54 35.11 13.69
C GLU A 131 -4.27 33.87 12.83
N LYS A 132 -3.35 33.97 11.88
CA LYS A 132 -2.95 32.83 11.04
C LYS A 132 -2.38 31.69 11.88
N MET A 133 -1.50 32.02 12.84
CA MET A 133 -0.87 31.02 13.71
C MET A 133 -1.88 30.38 14.66
N GLN A 134 -2.85 31.15 15.16
CA GLN A 134 -3.94 30.64 15.99
C GLN A 134 -4.85 29.68 15.21
N SER A 135 -5.21 30.02 13.97
CA SER A 135 -6.00 29.16 13.09
C SER A 135 -5.28 27.85 12.74
N GLN A 136 -3.98 27.94 12.43
CA GLN A 136 -3.14 26.78 12.16
C GLN A 136 -3.05 25.86 13.38
N LEU A 137 -2.82 26.43 14.57
CA LEU A 137 -2.75 25.69 15.83
C LEU A 137 -4.06 24.96 16.14
N ALA A 138 -5.21 25.61 15.94
CA ALA A 138 -6.52 24.98 16.15
C ALA A 138 -6.73 23.78 15.21
N THR A 139 -6.34 23.93 13.94
CA THR A 139 -6.41 22.85 12.93
C THR A 139 -5.52 21.67 13.30
N ASP A 140 -4.29 21.94 13.75
CA ASP A 140 -3.33 20.90 14.10
C ASP A 140 -3.70 20.18 15.40
N LEU A 141 -4.28 20.90 16.38
CA LEU A 141 -4.82 20.28 17.60
C LEU A 141 -6.02 19.37 17.29
N ALA A 142 -6.91 19.77 16.38
CA ALA A 142 -8.02 18.92 15.95
C ALA A 142 -7.51 17.63 15.28
N LYS A 143 -6.58 17.76 14.32
CA LYS A 143 -5.95 16.59 13.67
C LYS A 143 -5.21 15.69 14.65
N LYS A 144 -4.51 16.27 15.63
CA LYS A 144 -3.81 15.51 16.67
C LYS A 144 -4.80 14.68 17.49
N LYS A 145 -5.93 15.26 17.88
CA LYS A 145 -6.97 14.55 18.63
C LYS A 145 -7.53 13.38 17.81
N ASP A 146 -7.90 13.61 16.55
CA ASP A 146 -8.43 12.55 15.67
C ASP A 146 -7.44 11.39 15.49
N LEU A 147 -6.14 11.69 15.39
CA LEU A 147 -5.09 10.67 15.29
C LEU A 147 -4.90 9.91 16.62
N GLN A 148 -4.98 10.59 17.76
CA GLN A 148 -4.91 9.95 19.07
C GLN A 148 -6.09 9.00 19.29
N ASP A 149 -7.31 9.41 18.95
CA ASP A 149 -8.51 8.58 19.08
C ASP A 149 -8.42 7.32 18.19
N LYS A 150 -7.95 7.47 16.95
CA LYS A 150 -7.68 6.31 16.06
C LYS A 150 -6.61 5.38 16.62
N MET A 151 -5.56 5.92 17.22
CA MET A 151 -4.48 5.10 17.80
C MET A 151 -4.97 4.27 18.98
N VAL A 152 -5.85 4.82 19.83
CA VAL A 152 -6.48 4.06 20.92
C VAL A 152 -7.34 2.93 20.36
N SER A 153 -8.15 3.20 19.33
CA SER A 153 -8.98 2.18 18.69
C SER A 153 -8.14 1.03 18.12
N LEU A 154 -7.04 1.33 17.42
CA LEU A 154 -6.16 0.33 16.83
C LEU A 154 -5.41 -0.49 17.91
N LEU A 155 -5.03 0.14 19.01
CA LEU A 155 -4.40 -0.58 20.12
C LEU A 155 -5.38 -1.54 20.79
N GLN A 156 -6.64 -1.14 20.92
CA GLN A 156 -7.69 -2.00 21.46
C GLN A 156 -7.95 -3.20 20.52
N GLU A 157 -8.17 -2.95 19.23
CA GLU A 157 -8.36 -4.01 18.23
C GLU A 157 -7.18 -5.00 18.19
N LYS A 158 -5.94 -4.49 18.25
CA LYS A 158 -4.75 -5.33 18.33
C LYS A 158 -4.77 -6.23 19.58
N ASN A 159 -5.10 -5.68 20.74
CA ASN A 159 -5.13 -6.46 21.98
C ASN A 159 -6.25 -7.52 21.94
N ASP A 160 -7.42 -7.16 21.40
CA ASP A 160 -8.54 -8.09 21.25
C ASP A 160 -8.18 -9.25 20.30
N LEU A 161 -7.56 -8.94 19.16
CA LEU A 161 -7.05 -9.96 18.23
C LEU A 161 -5.97 -10.84 18.85
N GLN A 162 -5.10 -10.26 19.68
CA GLN A 162 -4.05 -11.02 20.37
C GLN A 162 -4.65 -11.99 21.40
N LEU A 163 -5.68 -11.57 22.14
CA LEU A 163 -6.42 -12.43 23.07
C LEU A 163 -7.18 -13.53 22.33
N GLN A 164 -7.83 -13.20 21.21
CA GLN A 164 -8.51 -14.18 20.37
C GLN A 164 -7.53 -15.20 19.79
N GLY A 165 -6.36 -14.76 19.30
CA GLY A 165 -5.34 -15.67 18.79
C GLY A 165 -4.80 -16.62 19.87
N ALA A 166 -4.64 -16.14 21.10
CA ALA A 166 -4.23 -16.98 22.23
C ALA A 166 -5.28 -18.04 22.57
N SER A 167 -6.57 -17.65 22.63
CA SER A 167 -7.66 -18.60 22.93
C SER A 167 -7.90 -19.61 21.80
N GLU A 168 -7.77 -19.20 20.54
CA GLU A 168 -7.83 -20.12 19.39
C GLU A 168 -6.67 -21.12 19.40
N THR A 169 -5.48 -20.69 19.82
CA THR A 169 -4.31 -21.58 19.95
C THR A 169 -4.53 -22.64 21.04
N GLU A 170 -5.07 -22.25 22.19
CA GLU A 170 -5.41 -23.17 23.28
C GLU A 170 -6.50 -24.17 22.84
N ASN A 171 -7.58 -23.67 22.23
CA ASN A 171 -8.64 -24.50 21.70
C ASN A 171 -8.14 -25.51 20.65
N LEU A 172 -7.18 -25.11 19.81
CA LEU A 172 -6.58 -25.97 18.81
C LEU A 172 -5.69 -27.05 19.46
N SER A 173 -4.93 -26.69 20.49
CA SER A 173 -4.17 -27.65 21.31
C SER A 173 -5.09 -28.71 21.94
N ASP A 174 -6.19 -28.27 22.57
CA ASP A 174 -7.18 -29.18 23.17
C ASP A 174 -7.87 -30.08 22.13
N ALA A 175 -8.09 -29.58 20.91
CA ALA A 175 -8.64 -30.37 19.83
C ALA A 175 -7.62 -31.40 19.31
N ASP A 176 -6.36 -31.02 19.19
CA ASP A 176 -5.27 -31.89 18.74
C ASP A 176 -5.04 -33.03 19.74
N GLU A 177 -5.00 -32.74 21.05
CA GLU A 177 -4.90 -33.76 22.10
C GLU A 177 -6.08 -34.75 22.06
N ARG A 178 -7.30 -34.27 21.84
CA ARG A 178 -8.48 -35.13 21.66
C ARG A 178 -8.37 -36.01 20.41
N CYS A 179 -7.91 -35.44 19.30
CA CYS A 179 -7.68 -36.18 18.06
C CYS A 179 -6.61 -37.27 18.24
N GLU A 180 -5.49 -36.95 18.91
CA GLU A 180 -4.47 -37.93 19.24
C GLU A 180 -5.01 -39.04 20.15
N GLY A 181 -5.81 -38.69 21.17
CA GLY A 181 -6.44 -39.66 22.06
C GLY A 181 -7.37 -40.62 21.32
N LEU A 182 -8.22 -40.08 20.42
CA LEU A 182 -9.07 -40.89 19.56
C LEU A 182 -8.24 -41.78 18.63
N ASN A 183 -7.16 -41.27 18.04
CA ASN A 183 -6.29 -42.06 17.17
C ASN A 183 -5.60 -43.20 17.93
N LYS A 184 -5.13 -42.95 19.16
CA LYS A 184 -4.56 -43.98 20.04
C LYS A 184 -5.58 -45.05 20.41
N SER A 185 -6.85 -44.69 20.62
CA SER A 185 -7.93 -45.66 20.87
C SER A 185 -8.37 -46.41 19.62
N LYS A 186 -8.28 -45.78 18.45
CA LYS A 186 -8.71 -46.35 17.17
C LYS A 186 -7.81 -47.50 16.72
N ILE A 187 -6.49 -47.36 16.84
CA ILE A 187 -5.51 -48.36 16.41
C ILE A 187 -5.77 -49.76 16.99
N PRO A 188 -5.91 -49.96 18.33
CA PRO A 188 -6.17 -51.29 18.87
C PRO A 188 -7.56 -51.81 18.50
N LEU A 189 -8.58 -50.95 18.40
CA LEU A 189 -9.92 -51.35 17.97
C LEU A 189 -9.95 -51.82 16.51
N GLU A 190 -9.20 -51.17 15.62
CA GLU A 190 -9.00 -51.65 14.24
C GLU A 190 -8.28 -53.01 14.24
N GLY A 191 -7.31 -53.21 15.13
CA GLY A 191 -6.65 -54.51 15.34
C GLY A 191 -7.61 -55.61 15.81
N GLU A 192 -8.40 -55.36 16.86
CA GLU A 192 -9.41 -56.28 17.36
C GLU A 192 -10.48 -56.60 16.30
N LEU A 193 -10.89 -55.60 15.52
CA LEU A 193 -11.82 -55.80 14.40
C LEU A 193 -11.21 -56.71 13.31
N THR A 194 -9.93 -56.52 12.97
CA THR A 194 -9.25 -57.40 12.00
C THR A 194 -9.12 -58.83 12.52
N GLU A 195 -8.70 -59.03 13.77
CA GLU A 195 -8.57 -60.36 14.37
C GLU A 195 -9.92 -61.09 14.47
N THR A 196 -10.98 -60.37 14.87
CA THR A 196 -12.33 -60.95 14.95
C THR A 196 -12.92 -61.24 13.57
N ALA A 197 -12.60 -60.46 12.54
CA ALA A 197 -13.00 -60.73 11.17
C ALA A 197 -12.30 -61.98 10.61
N GLU A 198 -10.97 -62.11 10.81
CA GLU A 198 -10.21 -63.31 10.40
C GLU A 198 -10.76 -64.58 11.08
N ARG A 199 -11.02 -64.53 12.40
CA ARG A 199 -11.61 -65.66 13.13
C ARG A 199 -13.01 -66.03 12.65
N LEU A 200 -13.81 -65.05 12.23
CA LEU A 200 -15.15 -65.31 11.70
C LEU A 200 -15.06 -66.03 10.35
N GLU A 201 -14.14 -65.61 9.49
CA GLU A 201 -13.89 -66.24 8.18
C GLU A 201 -13.45 -67.70 8.34
N ASP A 202 -12.54 -67.99 9.29
CA ASP A 202 -12.12 -69.35 9.64
C ASP A 202 -13.31 -70.24 10.09
N GLU A 203 -14.17 -69.74 10.98
CA GLU A 203 -15.36 -70.48 11.46
C GLU A 203 -16.42 -70.68 10.37
N GLU A 204 -16.58 -69.71 9.46
CA GLU A 204 -17.45 -69.84 8.28
C GLU A 204 -16.94 -70.92 7.32
N GLU A 205 -15.62 -71.01 7.09
CA GLU A 205 -15.00 -72.08 6.32
C GLU A 205 -15.23 -73.46 6.96
N ILE A 206 -14.98 -73.59 8.26
CA ILE A 206 -15.23 -74.84 9.02
C ILE A 206 -16.70 -75.25 8.95
N ASN A 207 -17.63 -74.31 9.10
CA ASN A 207 -19.06 -74.58 9.05
C ASN A 207 -19.51 -75.01 7.64
N ALA A 208 -18.95 -74.40 6.59
CA ALA A 208 -19.17 -74.82 5.21
C ALA A 208 -18.65 -76.25 4.97
N GLU A 209 -17.45 -76.59 5.47
CA GLU A 209 -16.92 -77.95 5.41
C GLU A 209 -17.78 -78.97 6.16
N LEU A 210 -18.21 -78.65 7.39
CA LEU A 210 -19.07 -79.50 8.20
C LEU A 210 -20.43 -79.72 7.53
N SER A 211 -21.02 -78.66 6.98
CA SER A 211 -22.27 -78.74 6.22
C SER A 211 -22.13 -79.62 4.98
N ALA A 212 -21.00 -79.54 4.27
CA ALA A 212 -20.70 -80.41 3.13
C ALA A 212 -20.50 -81.89 3.55
N LYS A 213 -19.76 -82.14 4.65
CA LYS A 213 -19.58 -83.50 5.21
C LYS A 213 -20.91 -84.09 5.69
N LYS A 214 -21.74 -83.29 6.35
CA LYS A 214 -23.09 -83.70 6.79
C LYS A 214 -23.95 -84.12 5.60
N ARG A 215 -23.99 -83.33 4.52
CA ARG A 215 -24.71 -83.71 3.28
C ARG A 215 -24.23 -85.04 2.72
N LYS A 216 -22.91 -85.24 2.60
CA LYS A 216 -22.35 -86.52 2.13
C LYS A 216 -22.79 -87.71 2.99
N LEU A 217 -22.75 -87.57 4.32
CA LEU A 217 -23.17 -88.64 5.23
C LEU A 217 -24.68 -88.89 5.19
N GLU A 218 -25.50 -87.83 5.04
CA GLU A 218 -26.95 -87.97 4.83
C GLU A 218 -27.26 -88.69 3.52
N ASP A 219 -26.53 -88.37 2.44
CA ASP A 219 -26.62 -89.06 1.14
C ASP A 219 -26.20 -90.54 1.29
N GLU A 220 -25.06 -90.85 1.91
CA GLU A 220 -24.58 -92.23 2.16
C GLU A 220 -25.55 -93.07 3.00
N CYS A 221 -26.18 -92.47 4.02
CA CYS A 221 -27.21 -93.14 4.84
C CYS A 221 -28.51 -93.39 4.08
N SER A 222 -28.83 -92.58 3.06
CA SER A 222 -30.04 -92.75 2.24
C SER A 222 -29.90 -93.84 1.17
N GLU A 223 -28.66 -94.24 0.85
CA GLU A 223 -28.34 -95.31 -0.11
C GLU A 223 -28.23 -96.71 0.54
N LEU A 224 -28.31 -96.80 1.88
CA LEU A 224 -28.33 -98.05 2.68
C LEU A 224 -29.75 -98.49 3.04
#